data_AF-A0A949XLG0-F1
#
_entry.id   AF-A0A949XLG0-F1
#
_cell.length_a   1.000
_cell.length_b   1.000
_cell.length_c   1.000
_cell.angle_alpha   90.00
_cell.angle_beta   90.00
_cell.angle_gamma   90.00
#
_symmetry.space_group_name_H-M   'P 1'
#
loop_
_entity.id
_entity.type
_entity.pdbx_description
1 polymer ?
#
loop_
_entity_poly.entity_id
_entity_poly.type
_entity_poly.pdbx_seq_one_letter_code
_entity_poly.pdbx_strand_id
1 'polypeptide(L)'
;MKDEEFIADFCLVAKRTLSEIEHKVFKFHFLLGADWKLCSRRLNIDRGTFFHVVYRIEEKLGRTFRELQPYALFPVDEYFNGTPRNTEPEDCEFKVETEPAAKPRKIWKYPVKKAA
;
A
#
# COMPACT_ATOMS: atom_id res chain seq x y z
N MET A 1 -5.12 0.40 25.63
CA MET A 1 -5.35 -0.85 24.86
C MET A 1 -4.68 -0.62 23.51
N LYS A 2 -3.85 -1.53 22.97
CA LYS A 2 -3.07 -1.25 21.73
C LYS A 2 -3.96 -0.88 20.53
N ASP A 3 -5.15 -1.45 20.44
CA ASP A 3 -6.12 -1.12 19.39
C ASP A 3 -6.56 0.34 19.45
N GLU A 4 -6.75 0.89 20.66
CA GLU A 4 -7.13 2.29 20.85
C GLU A 4 -5.98 3.24 20.47
N GLU A 5 -4.73 2.85 20.76
CA GLU A 5 -3.53 3.58 20.36
C GLU A 5 -3.40 3.60 18.83
N PHE A 6 -3.59 2.46 18.17
CA PHE A 6 -3.60 2.37 16.71
C PHE A 6 -4.66 3.28 16.09
N ILE A 7 -5.89 3.25 16.63
CA ILE A 7 -6.99 4.10 16.15
C ILE A 7 -6.64 5.59 16.34
N ALA A 8 -6.09 5.94 17.50
CA ALA A 8 -5.69 7.31 17.82
C ALA A 8 -4.60 7.80 16.84
N ASP A 9 -3.56 7.01 16.62
CA ASP A 9 -2.47 7.35 15.70
C ASP A 9 -2.95 7.43 14.26
N PHE A 10 -3.75 6.46 13.81
CA PHE A 10 -4.35 6.46 12.47
C PHE A 10 -5.16 7.73 12.21
N CYS A 11 -6.03 8.12 13.15
CA CYS A 11 -6.83 9.32 13.04
C CYS A 11 -5.99 10.60 13.13
N LEU A 12 -4.99 10.63 14.02
CA LEU A 12 -4.13 11.78 14.22
C LEU A 12 -3.22 12.04 13.01
N VAL A 13 -2.62 10.99 12.46
CA VAL A 13 -1.80 11.08 11.25
C VAL A 13 -2.66 11.53 10.08
N ALA A 14 -3.83 10.94 9.88
CA ALA A 14 -4.74 11.35 8.81
C ALA A 14 -5.13 12.84 8.91
N LYS A 15 -5.33 13.35 10.12
CA LYS A 15 -5.63 14.77 10.35
C LYS A 15 -4.44 15.70 10.06
N ARG A 16 -3.20 15.23 10.24
CA ARG A 16 -1.98 16.02 9.99
C ARG A 16 -1.58 16.04 8.53
N THR A 17 -1.82 14.96 7.81
CA THR A 17 -1.39 14.79 6.41
C THR A 17 -2.41 15.33 5.40
N LEU A 18 -3.70 15.22 5.70
CA LEU A 18 -4.77 15.61 4.80
C LEU A 18 -5.13 17.09 4.97
N SER A 19 -5.48 17.73 3.85
CA SER A 19 -6.12 19.04 3.86
C SER A 19 -7.53 18.97 4.47
N GLU A 20 -8.14 20.11 4.79
CA GLU A 20 -9.44 20.14 5.46
C GLU A 20 -10.55 19.41 4.66
N ILE A 21 -10.59 19.58 3.34
CA ILE A 21 -11.57 18.92 2.46
C ILE A 21 -11.29 17.42 2.41
N GLU A 22 -10.04 17.03 2.23
CA GLU A 22 -9.62 15.62 2.20
C GLU A 22 -9.95 14.93 3.54
N HIS A 23 -9.68 15.57 4.67
CA HIS A 23 -9.98 15.04 5.99
C HIS A 23 -11.50 14.90 6.23
N LYS A 24 -12.31 15.85 5.74
CA LYS A 24 -13.78 15.74 5.80
C LYS A 24 -14.28 14.56 4.97
N VAL A 25 -13.81 14.41 3.73
CA VAL A 25 -14.14 13.25 2.87
C VAL A 25 -13.69 11.97 3.55
N PHE A 26 -12.47 11.94 4.09
CA PHE A 26 -11.93 10.79 4.78
C PHE A 26 -12.82 10.33 5.95
N LYS A 27 -13.21 11.28 6.81
CA LYS A 27 -14.08 11.01 7.95
C LYS A 27 -15.45 10.47 7.52
N PHE A 28 -16.09 11.07 6.53
CA PHE A 28 -17.42 10.62 6.11
C PHE A 28 -17.38 9.28 5.39
N HIS A 29 -16.42 9.09 4.48
CA HIS A 29 -16.39 7.90 3.64
C HIS A 29 -15.76 6.69 4.35
N PHE A 30 -14.57 6.83 4.93
CA PHE A 30 -13.84 5.70 5.49
C PHE A 30 -14.22 5.41 6.95
N LEU A 31 -14.37 6.42 7.80
CA LEU A 31 -14.66 6.20 9.22
C LEU A 31 -16.15 5.97 9.50
N LEU A 32 -17.03 6.68 8.78
CA LEU A 32 -18.48 6.59 8.97
C LEU A 32 -19.19 5.72 7.92
N GLY A 33 -18.49 5.27 6.87
CA GLY A 33 -19.05 4.40 5.83
C GLY A 33 -20.08 5.08 4.92
N ALA A 34 -20.07 6.40 4.80
CA ALA A 34 -21.03 7.10 3.95
C ALA A 34 -20.77 6.86 2.45
N ASP A 35 -21.86 6.64 1.69
CA ASP A 35 -21.81 6.56 0.23
C ASP A 35 -21.43 7.92 -0.39
N TRP A 36 -20.83 7.88 -1.58
CA TRP A 36 -20.37 9.07 -2.31
C TRP A 36 -21.51 10.07 -2.55
N LYS A 37 -22.76 9.60 -2.72
CA LYS A 37 -23.94 10.45 -2.86
C LYS A 37 -24.20 11.28 -1.61
N LEU A 38 -24.03 10.70 -0.43
CA LEU A 38 -24.22 11.39 0.84
C LEU A 38 -23.08 12.39 1.07
N CYS A 39 -21.85 11.99 0.78
CA CYS A 39 -20.69 12.88 0.82
C CYS A 39 -20.87 14.07 -0.14
N SER A 40 -21.30 13.83 -1.37
CA SER A 40 -21.59 14.86 -2.37
C SER A 40 -22.63 15.86 -1.88
N ARG A 41 -23.76 15.39 -1.31
CA ARG A 41 -24.80 16.26 -0.75
C ARG A 41 -24.33 17.06 0.46
N ARG A 42 -23.51 16.48 1.32
CA ARG A 42 -23.10 17.10 2.59
C ARG A 42 -21.92 18.06 2.45
N LEU A 43 -20.99 17.76 1.54
CA LEU A 43 -19.79 18.54 1.29
C LEU A 43 -19.91 19.46 0.07
N ASN A 44 -21.04 19.38 -0.65
CA ASN A 44 -21.31 20.12 -1.88
C ASN A 44 -20.21 19.94 -2.94
N ILE A 45 -19.86 18.68 -3.21
CA ILE A 45 -18.84 18.28 -4.18
C ILE A 45 -19.43 17.38 -5.27
N ASP A 46 -18.91 17.50 -6.49
CA ASP A 46 -19.32 16.64 -7.59
C ASP A 46 -18.79 15.21 -7.46
N ARG A 47 -19.42 14.28 -8.17
CA ARG A 47 -19.00 12.86 -8.23
C ARG A 47 -17.53 12.73 -8.64
N GLY A 48 -17.11 13.40 -9.71
CA GLY A 48 -15.74 13.31 -10.22
C GLY A 48 -14.74 13.81 -9.19
N THR A 49 -15.01 14.97 -8.61
CA THR A 49 -14.19 15.58 -7.56
C THR A 49 -14.06 14.66 -6.34
N PHE A 50 -15.15 14.01 -5.91
CA PHE A 50 -15.12 13.05 -4.82
C PHE A 50 -14.12 11.91 -5.08
N PHE A 51 -14.21 11.23 -6.22
CA PHE A 51 -13.30 10.11 -6.52
C PHE A 51 -11.84 10.56 -6.66
N HIS A 52 -11.59 11.73 -7.25
CA HIS A 52 -10.24 12.30 -7.30
C HIS A 52 -9.68 12.59 -5.90
N VAL A 53 -10.52 13.09 -4.99
CA VAL A 53 -10.12 13.30 -3.59
C VAL A 53 -9.85 11.98 -2.89
N VAL A 54 -10.68 10.95 -3.11
CA VAL A 54 -10.46 9.60 -2.55
C VAL A 54 -9.10 9.04 -2.99
N TYR A 55 -8.79 9.06 -4.29
CA TYR A 55 -7.50 8.57 -4.78
C TYR A 55 -6.31 9.33 -4.19
N ARG A 56 -6.42 10.65 -4.03
CA ARG A 56 -5.39 11.47 -3.38
C ARG A 56 -5.21 11.12 -1.90
N ILE A 57 -6.30 10.83 -1.20
CA ILE A 57 -6.26 10.41 0.20
C ILE A 57 -5.53 9.06 0.32
N GLU A 58 -5.91 8.09 -0.50
CA GLU A 58 -5.30 6.75 -0.50
C GLU A 58 -3.80 6.81 -0.80
N GLU A 59 -3.40 7.59 -1.81
CA GLU A 59 -1.99 7.79 -2.16
C GLU A 59 -1.19 8.43 -1.02
N LYS A 60 -1.69 9.54 -0.46
CA LYS A 60 -1.01 10.28 0.62
C LYS A 60 -0.91 9.46 1.91
N LEU A 61 -2.02 8.87 2.34
CA LEU A 61 -2.06 8.09 3.57
C LEU A 61 -1.27 6.80 3.42
N GLY A 62 -1.41 6.09 2.31
CA GLY A 62 -0.66 4.86 2.05
C GLY A 62 0.86 5.09 2.12
N ARG A 63 1.34 6.18 1.50
CA ARG A 63 2.75 6.57 1.58
C ARG A 63 3.17 6.95 3.01
N THR A 64 2.38 7.78 3.68
CA THR A 64 2.72 8.26 5.01
C THR A 64 2.73 7.13 6.03
N PHE A 65 1.72 6.24 6.01
CA PHE A 65 1.64 5.10 6.93
C PHE A 65 2.82 4.15 6.81
N ARG A 66 3.36 4.00 5.60
CA ARG A 66 4.56 3.20 5.33
C ARG A 66 5.87 3.90 5.74
N GLU A 67 5.95 5.21 5.56
CA GLU A 67 7.18 5.99 5.80
C GLU A 67 7.30 6.50 7.26
N LEU A 68 6.26 6.35 8.08
CA LEU A 68 6.28 6.78 9.48
C LEU A 68 7.39 6.09 10.28
N GLN A 69 8.04 6.87 11.14
CA GLN A 69 9.09 6.43 12.04
C GLN A 69 8.85 7.06 13.43
N PRO A 70 9.14 6.35 14.53
CA PRO A 70 9.84 5.06 14.63
C PRO A 70 8.96 3.82 14.41
N TYR A 71 7.62 3.95 14.48
CA TYR A 71 6.68 2.85 14.26
C TYR A 71 5.81 3.16 13.03
N ALA A 72 5.96 2.36 11.98
CA ALA A 72 5.11 2.46 10.80
C ALA A 72 3.71 1.94 11.14
N LEU A 73 2.67 2.58 10.59
CA LEU A 73 1.28 2.10 10.73
C LEU A 73 0.98 0.97 9.75
N PHE A 74 1.79 0.82 8.70
CA PHE A 74 1.72 -0.26 7.74
C PHE A 74 3.12 -0.76 7.39
N PRO A 75 3.39 -2.08 7.42
CA PRO A 75 2.46 -3.19 7.71
C PRO A 75 1.93 -3.22 9.16
N VAL A 76 0.71 -3.75 9.37
CA VAL A 76 0.03 -3.71 10.67
C VAL A 76 0.76 -4.57 11.71
N ASP A 77 1.40 -5.66 11.28
CA ASP A 77 2.22 -6.49 12.15
C ASP A 77 3.32 -5.67 12.84
N GLU A 78 4.03 -4.80 12.11
CA GLU A 78 5.13 -3.99 12.69
C GLU A 78 4.65 -3.07 13.83
N TYR A 79 3.46 -2.49 13.71
CA TYR A 79 2.87 -1.62 14.75
C TYR A 79 2.48 -2.40 16.02
N PHE A 80 1.92 -3.61 15.87
CA PHE A 80 1.39 -4.39 17.00
C PHE A 80 2.43 -5.30 17.69
N ASN A 81 3.73 -5.15 17.37
CA ASN A 81 4.85 -6.02 17.77
C ASN A 81 4.87 -7.38 17.06
N GLY A 82 4.61 -7.37 15.76
CA GLY A 82 4.85 -8.50 14.87
C GLY A 82 6.26 -9.01 15.06
N THR A 83 6.40 -10.34 15.14
CA THR A 83 7.69 -11.02 15.16
C THR A 83 8.54 -10.43 14.04
N PRO A 84 9.78 -9.98 14.29
CA PRO A 84 10.64 -9.57 13.19
C PRO A 84 10.60 -10.69 12.16
N ARG A 85 10.43 -10.35 10.87
CA ARG A 85 10.82 -11.30 9.83
C ARG A 85 12.27 -11.60 10.13
N ASN A 86 12.53 -12.73 10.78
CA ASN A 86 13.84 -13.32 10.79
C ASN A 86 14.14 -13.53 9.31
N THR A 87 14.88 -12.60 8.71
CA THR A 87 15.75 -12.87 7.57
C THR A 87 16.93 -13.67 8.08
N GLU A 88 16.66 -14.73 8.82
CA GLU A 88 17.52 -15.89 8.81
C GLU A 88 17.02 -16.66 7.57
N PRO A 89 17.87 -16.99 6.59
CA PRO A 89 17.49 -17.98 5.60
C PRO A 89 17.28 -19.27 6.39
N GLU A 90 16.03 -19.55 6.77
CA GLU A 90 15.63 -20.89 7.16
C GLU A 90 15.97 -21.75 5.93
N ASP A 91 17.04 -22.53 6.05
CA ASP A 91 17.34 -23.62 5.14
C ASP A 91 16.10 -24.51 5.13
N CYS A 92 15.19 -24.25 4.18
CA CYS A 92 13.97 -25.01 4.03
C CYS A 92 14.38 -26.49 3.90
N GLU A 93 14.14 -27.28 4.94
CA GLU A 93 14.39 -28.73 4.94
C GLU A 93 13.57 -29.45 3.84
N PHE A 94 12.54 -28.78 3.31
CA PHE A 94 11.95 -29.14 2.04
C PHE A 94 12.82 -28.68 0.88
N LYS A 95 13.71 -29.58 0.45
CA LYS A 95 14.18 -29.59 -0.94
C LYS A 95 12.97 -29.76 -1.85
N VAL A 96 12.37 -28.65 -2.27
CA VAL A 96 11.49 -28.65 -3.42
C VAL A 96 12.37 -29.11 -4.58
N GLU A 97 12.10 -30.29 -5.12
CA GLU A 97 12.66 -30.70 -6.40
C GLU A 97 12.12 -29.73 -7.46
N THR A 98 12.79 -28.59 -7.60
CA THR A 98 12.58 -27.72 -8.75
C THR A 98 12.97 -28.54 -9.96
N GLU A 99 12.06 -28.66 -10.93
CA GLU A 99 12.37 -29.26 -12.22
C GLU A 99 13.73 -28.74 -12.72
N PRO A 100 14.60 -29.62 -13.25
CA PRO A 100 15.95 -29.23 -13.60
C PRO A 100 15.92 -28.03 -14.53
N ALA A 101 16.73 -27.02 -14.20
CA ALA A 101 16.83 -25.77 -14.93
C ALA A 101 16.76 -26.02 -16.44
N ALA A 102 15.80 -25.37 -17.11
CA ALA A 102 15.53 -25.56 -18.52
C ALA A 102 16.85 -25.45 -19.32
N LYS A 103 17.15 -26.49 -20.10
CA LYS A 103 18.39 -26.57 -20.92
C LYS A 103 18.57 -25.26 -21.70
N PRO A 104 19.78 -24.70 -21.77
CA PRO A 104 20.01 -23.45 -22.47
C PRO A 104 19.56 -23.60 -23.93
N ARG A 105 18.65 -22.71 -24.37
CA ARG A 105 18.19 -22.71 -25.75
C ARG A 105 19.40 -22.47 -26.66
N LYS A 106 19.63 -23.36 -27.63
CA LYS A 106 20.70 -23.19 -28.62
C LYS A 106 20.43 -21.91 -29.41
N ILE A 107 21.27 -20.89 -29.18
CA ILE A 107 21.26 -19.66 -29.97
C ILE A 107 21.83 -20.01 -31.34
N TRP A 108 20.98 -20.01 -32.37
CA TRP A 108 21.45 -20.19 -33.73
C TRP A 108 22.16 -18.91 -34.17
N LYS A 109 23.48 -18.98 -34.36
CA LYS A 109 24.23 -17.89 -34.99
C LYS A 109 24.00 -17.96 -36.49
N TYR A 110 23.26 -16.98 -37.02
CA TYR A 110 23.12 -16.81 -38.47
C TYR A 110 24.45 -16.27 -39.04
N PRO A 111 24.92 -16.77 -40.19
CA PRO A 111 26.09 -16.20 -40.84
C PRO A 111 25.73 -14.82 -41.38
N VAL A 112 26.32 -13.79 -40.78
CA VAL A 112 26.27 -12.43 -41.32
C VAL A 112 27.11 -12.43 -42.59
N LYS A 113 26.47 -12.31 -43.75
CA LYS A 113 27.18 -12.08 -45.01
C LYS A 113 27.87 -10.73 -44.90
N LYS A 114 29.20 -10.71 -45.00
CA LYS A 114 29.95 -9.47 -45.21
C LYS A 114 29.61 -8.96 -46.61
N ALA A 115 29.08 -7.75 -46.70
CA ALA A 115 29.03 -7.02 -47.96
C ALA A 115 30.48 -6.70 -48.37
N ALA A 116 30.79 -6.92 -49.64
CA ALA A 116 32.08 -6.64 -50.26
C ALA A 116 32.31 -5.14 -50.42
#